data_AF-A0A1H2UKV6-F1
#
_entry.id   AF-A0A1H2UKV6-F1
#
_cell.length_a   1.000
_cell.length_b   1.000
_cell.length_c   1.000
_cell.angle_alpha   90.00
_cell.angle_beta   90.00
_cell.angle_gamma   90.00
#
_symmetry.space_group_name_H-M   'P 1'
#
loop_
_entity.id
_entity.type
_entity.pdbx_description
1 polymer ?
#
loop_
_entity_poly.entity_id
_entity_poly.type
_entity_poly.pdbx_seq_one_letter_code
_entity_poly.pdbx_strand_id
1 'polypeptide(L)'
;MSWEAEWKQFYASDSGPTPRYGKNPFPKSAKRCKRCKMPSELQFCIVCQTEFVTQARLCFTTVMDAIAIQEEPNRAYEEKRAAYKAAKRRFKGLLELKSYGVTFEQTPYFRKELRRLRERLKEEKAIAASVAADTAEQKTAAHRQ
;
A
#
# COMPACT_ATOMS: atom_id res chain seq x y z
N MET A 1 -6.56 -18.44 9.09
CA MET A 1 -6.79 -18.28 7.63
C MET A 1 -5.67 -17.43 7.06
N SER A 2 -5.23 -17.67 5.82
CA SER A 2 -4.22 -16.79 5.21
C SER A 2 -4.90 -15.47 4.85
N TRP A 3 -4.24 -14.35 5.12
CA TRP A 3 -4.70 -13.00 4.75
C TRP A 3 -5.03 -12.91 3.24
N GLU A 4 -4.41 -13.74 2.39
CA GLU A 4 -4.73 -13.91 0.96
C GLU A 4 -6.14 -14.45 0.74
N ALA A 5 -6.58 -15.41 1.56
CA ALA A 5 -7.93 -15.96 1.48
C ALA A 5 -8.96 -14.91 1.93
N GLU A 6 -8.68 -14.21 3.03
CA GLU A 6 -9.50 -13.07 3.48
C GLU A 6 -9.54 -11.95 2.43
N TRP A 7 -8.45 -11.72 1.70
CA TRP A 7 -8.38 -10.71 0.63
C TRP A 7 -9.07 -11.13 -0.67
N LYS A 8 -8.96 -12.40 -1.08
CA LYS A 8 -9.71 -12.94 -2.23
C LYS A 8 -11.21 -12.89 -1.98
N GLN A 9 -11.64 -13.21 -0.76
CA GLN A 9 -13.03 -13.12 -0.34
C GLN A 9 -13.51 -11.67 -0.28
N PHE A 10 -12.62 -10.75 0.09
CA PHE A 10 -12.87 -9.31 0.12
C PHE A 10 -13.00 -8.66 -1.27
N TYR A 11 -12.15 -9.03 -2.23
CA TYR A 11 -12.24 -8.54 -3.62
C TYR A 11 -13.55 -9.02 -4.29
N ALA A 12 -14.01 -10.22 -3.92
CA ALA A 12 -15.27 -10.78 -4.37
C ALA A 12 -16.50 -10.22 -3.63
N SER A 13 -16.31 -9.43 -2.56
CA SER A 13 -17.40 -8.86 -1.76
C SER A 13 -17.58 -7.36 -2.00
N ASP A 14 -18.82 -6.91 -2.18
CA ASP A 14 -19.14 -5.48 -2.37
C ASP A 14 -18.82 -4.59 -1.15
N SER A 15 -18.55 -5.19 0.02
CA SER A 15 -18.38 -4.50 1.30
C SER A 15 -17.03 -3.79 1.47
N GLY A 16 -15.95 -4.29 0.86
CA GLY A 16 -14.61 -3.69 0.94
C GLY A 16 -14.07 -3.50 2.38
N PRO A 17 -13.07 -2.61 2.60
CA PRO A 17 -12.35 -2.52 3.86
C PRO A 17 -13.21 -1.87 4.92
N THR A 18 -13.57 -2.67 5.93
CA THR A 18 -14.29 -2.20 7.10
C THR A 18 -13.39 -1.26 7.91
N PRO A 19 -13.69 0.05 7.95
CA PRO A 19 -12.94 0.98 8.77
C PRO A 19 -13.23 0.71 10.25
N ARG A 20 -12.19 0.61 11.07
CA ARG A 20 -12.33 0.63 12.53
C ARG A 20 -12.27 2.07 13.02
N TYR A 21 -13.41 2.57 13.45
CA TYR A 21 -13.52 3.83 14.18
C TYR A 21 -13.18 3.57 15.67
N GLY A 22 -12.50 4.50 16.34
CA GLY A 22 -12.20 4.39 17.78
C GLY A 22 -13.43 4.22 18.69
N LYS A 23 -13.21 4.01 20.00
CA LYS A 23 -14.17 3.56 21.04
C LYS A 23 -15.57 4.25 21.14
N ASN A 24 -15.90 5.25 20.33
CA ASN A 24 -17.26 5.79 20.20
C ASN A 24 -17.49 6.32 18.77
N PRO A 25 -17.90 5.46 17.81
CA PRO A 25 -18.21 5.90 16.44
C PRO A 25 -19.43 6.85 16.36
N PHE A 26 -20.27 6.84 17.39
CA PHE A 26 -21.49 7.64 17.50
C PHE A 26 -21.46 8.46 18.80
N PRO A 27 -20.75 9.59 18.87
CA PRO A 27 -20.95 10.50 19.97
C PRO A 27 -22.37 11.05 19.85
N LYS A 28 -23.20 10.90 20.90
CA LYS A 28 -24.60 11.37 21.00
C LYS A 28 -24.81 12.88 20.75
N SER A 29 -23.74 13.63 20.42
CA SER A 29 -23.70 15.09 20.28
C SER A 29 -23.02 15.58 19.00
N ALA A 30 -22.69 14.71 18.02
CA ALA A 30 -22.13 15.18 16.76
C ALA A 30 -23.20 16.01 16.01
N LYS A 31 -22.98 17.34 15.93
CA LYS A 31 -23.75 18.24 15.04
C LYS A 31 -23.06 18.44 13.69
N ARG A 32 -21.77 18.08 13.59
CA ARG A 32 -20.92 18.29 12.41
C ARG A 32 -19.89 17.18 12.27
N CYS A 33 -19.59 16.81 11.03
CA CYS A 33 -18.53 15.87 10.66
C CYS A 33 -17.16 16.33 11.20
N LYS A 34 -16.40 15.44 11.85
CA LYS A 34 -15.08 15.80 12.39
C LYS A 34 -14.07 16.25 11.33
N ARG A 35 -14.18 15.73 10.10
CA ARG A 35 -13.29 16.03 8.96
C ARG A 35 -13.72 17.27 8.18
N CYS A 36 -14.88 17.24 7.51
CA CYS A 36 -15.31 18.31 6.60
C CYS A 36 -16.23 19.37 7.24
N LYS A 37 -16.59 19.22 8.52
CA LYS A 37 -17.47 20.13 9.28
C LYS A 37 -18.92 20.27 8.76
N MET A 38 -19.32 19.51 7.74
CA MET A 38 -20.71 19.42 7.27
C MET A 38 -21.66 18.94 8.37
N PRO A 39 -22.94 19.38 8.41
CA PRO A 39 -23.95 18.84 9.32
C PRO A 39 -24.03 17.32 9.22
N SER A 40 -23.99 16.64 10.36
CA SER A 40 -23.98 15.18 10.43
C SER A 40 -24.26 14.75 11.85
N GLU A 41 -25.18 13.80 12.02
CA GLU A 41 -25.45 13.11 13.30
C GLU A 41 -24.40 12.01 13.59
N LEU A 42 -23.59 11.67 12.59
CA LEU A 42 -22.48 10.73 12.69
C LEU A 42 -21.16 11.46 12.98
N GLN A 43 -20.18 10.76 13.56
CA GLN A 43 -18.82 11.28 13.75
C GLN A 43 -18.18 11.77 12.45
N PHE A 44 -18.46 11.07 11.35
CA PHE A 44 -18.08 11.43 9.99
C PHE A 44 -19.32 11.39 9.10
N CYS A 45 -19.53 12.38 8.25
CA CYS A 45 -20.62 12.33 7.27
C CYS A 45 -20.41 11.19 6.27
N ILE A 46 -21.48 10.75 5.62
CA ILE A 46 -21.45 9.64 4.67
C ILE A 46 -20.37 9.82 3.59
N VAL A 47 -20.22 11.05 3.09
CA VAL A 47 -19.20 11.40 2.08
C VAL A 47 -17.78 11.11 2.59
N CYS A 48 -17.44 11.53 3.81
CA CYS A 48 -16.12 11.26 4.38
C CYS A 48 -15.91 9.78 4.68
N GLN A 49 -16.95 9.06 5.14
CA GLN A 49 -16.87 7.62 5.37
C GLN A 49 -16.61 6.85 4.07
N THR A 50 -17.37 7.16 3.01
CA THR A 50 -17.17 6.58 1.68
C THR A 50 -15.74 6.86 1.19
N GLU A 51 -15.25 8.08 1.35
CA GLU A 51 -13.88 8.42 0.94
C GLU A 51 -12.82 7.62 1.69
N PHE A 52 -12.98 7.41 3.01
CA PHE A 52 -12.05 6.58 3.78
C PHE A 52 -12.01 5.13 3.27
N VAL A 53 -13.19 4.55 3.00
CA VAL A 53 -13.30 3.20 2.46
C VAL A 53 -12.67 3.13 1.07
N THR A 54 -12.91 4.12 0.20
CA THR A 54 -12.32 4.18 -1.14
C THR A 54 -10.81 4.32 -1.08
N GLN A 55 -10.27 5.18 -0.21
CA GLN A 55 -8.82 5.33 -0.04
C GLN A 55 -8.17 4.04 0.47
N ALA A 56 -8.85 3.33 1.38
CA ALA A 56 -8.43 2.01 1.81
C ALA A 56 -8.44 1.01 0.66
N ARG A 57 -9.54 0.87 -0.10
CA ARG A 57 -9.60 -0.03 -1.28
C ARG A 57 -8.42 0.21 -2.22
N LEU A 58 -8.23 1.47 -2.62
CA LEU A 58 -7.15 1.86 -3.52
C LEU A 58 -5.77 1.54 -2.95
N CYS A 59 -5.51 1.82 -1.68
CA CYS A 59 -4.25 1.50 -1.05
C CYS A 59 -3.95 0.00 -1.09
N PHE A 60 -4.96 -0.82 -0.78
CA PHE A 60 -4.77 -2.25 -0.66
C PHE A 60 -4.56 -2.86 -2.05
N THR A 61 -5.35 -2.46 -3.06
CA THR A 61 -5.13 -2.85 -4.47
C THR A 61 -3.72 -2.48 -4.93
N THR A 62 -3.28 -1.24 -4.67
CA THR A 62 -1.95 -0.79 -5.10
C THR A 62 -0.82 -1.60 -4.44
N VAL A 63 -0.99 -2.03 -3.18
CA VAL A 63 0.01 -2.89 -2.51
C VAL A 63 0.05 -4.27 -3.15
N MET A 64 -1.10 -4.84 -3.48
CA MET A 64 -1.18 -6.15 -4.15
C MET A 64 -0.59 -6.11 -5.56
N ASP A 65 -0.91 -5.07 -6.34
CA ASP A 65 -0.33 -4.88 -7.66
C ASP A 65 1.19 -4.79 -7.57
N ALA A 66 1.72 -4.08 -6.56
CA ALA A 66 3.16 -4.00 -6.34
C ALA A 66 3.78 -5.34 -5.94
N ILE A 67 3.04 -6.23 -5.26
CA ILE A 67 3.49 -7.61 -4.99
C ILE A 67 3.51 -8.42 -6.28
N ALA A 68 2.43 -8.40 -7.06
CA ALA A 68 2.35 -9.14 -8.33
C ALA A 68 3.44 -8.71 -9.31
N ILE A 69 3.63 -7.40 -9.51
CA ILE A 69 4.68 -6.84 -10.38
C ILE A 69 6.08 -7.25 -9.89
N GLN A 70 6.30 -7.35 -8.57
CA GLN A 70 7.59 -7.79 -8.04
C GLN A 70 7.86 -9.28 -8.30
N GLU A 71 6.82 -10.11 -8.24
CA GLU A 71 6.91 -11.56 -8.44
C GLU A 71 7.10 -11.93 -9.92
N GLU A 72 6.71 -11.07 -10.84
CA GLU A 72 6.99 -11.25 -12.26
C GLU A 72 8.50 -11.14 -12.57
N PRO A 73 9.15 -12.22 -13.04
CA PRO A 73 10.60 -12.27 -13.20
C PRO A 73 11.11 -11.37 -14.34
N ASN A 74 10.31 -11.19 -15.40
CA ASN A 74 10.71 -10.45 -16.60
C ASN A 74 10.40 -8.95 -16.53
N ARG A 75 9.81 -8.47 -15.43
CA ARG A 75 9.51 -7.05 -15.26
C ARG A 75 10.76 -6.24 -14.96
N ALA A 76 10.88 -5.10 -15.62
CA ALA A 76 12.02 -4.21 -15.44
C ALA A 76 12.09 -3.68 -14.00
N TYR A 77 13.31 -3.53 -13.49
CA TYR A 77 13.57 -3.00 -12.15
C TYR A 77 12.85 -1.66 -11.88
N GLU A 78 12.87 -0.73 -12.83
CA GLU A 78 12.23 0.58 -12.65
C GLU A 78 10.70 0.48 -12.55
N GLU A 79 10.08 -0.51 -13.20
CA GLU A 79 8.65 -0.78 -13.08
C GLU A 79 8.31 -1.32 -11.70
N LYS A 80 9.06 -2.32 -11.21
CA LYS A 80 8.95 -2.84 -9.84
C LYS A 80 9.13 -1.74 -8.80
N ARG A 81 10.13 -0.88 -8.99
CA ARG A 81 10.42 0.29 -8.14
C ARG A 81 9.29 1.32 -8.17
N ALA A 82 8.69 1.58 -9.33
CA ALA A 82 7.57 2.49 -9.48
C ALA A 82 6.33 1.97 -8.74
N ALA A 83 6.01 0.68 -8.91
CA ALA A 83 4.90 0.03 -8.22
C ALA A 83 5.07 0.09 -6.68
N TYR A 84 6.27 -0.22 -6.17
CA TYR A 84 6.58 -0.06 -4.74
C TYR A 84 6.38 1.38 -4.24
N LYS A 85 6.85 2.39 -4.99
CA LYS A 85 6.69 3.81 -4.61
C LYS A 85 5.22 4.22 -4.58
N ALA A 86 4.42 3.77 -5.55
CA ALA A 86 2.99 4.02 -5.59
C ALA A 86 2.29 3.41 -4.36
N ALA A 87 2.56 2.13 -4.08
CA ALA A 87 2.03 1.43 -2.92
C ALA A 87 2.41 2.11 -1.60
N LYS A 88 3.67 2.50 -1.45
CA LYS A 88 4.16 3.22 -0.27
C LYS A 88 3.47 4.58 -0.08
N ARG A 89 3.26 5.34 -1.17
CA ARG A 89 2.58 6.65 -1.11
C ARG A 89 1.12 6.47 -0.67
N ARG A 90 0.41 5.50 -1.24
CA ARG A 90 -0.98 5.20 -0.84
C ARG A 90 -1.09 4.76 0.61
N PHE A 91 -0.17 3.90 1.06
CA PHE A 91 -0.12 3.46 2.45
C PHE A 91 0.15 4.61 3.43
N LYS A 92 1.00 5.57 3.06
CA LYS A 92 1.21 6.79 3.85
C LYS A 92 -0.10 7.58 4.00
N GLY A 93 -0.82 7.81 2.91
CA GLY A 93 -2.12 8.50 2.95
C GLY A 93 -3.15 7.77 3.83
N LEU A 94 -3.16 6.44 3.78
CA LEU A 94 -4.01 5.63 4.66
C LEU A 94 -3.67 5.83 6.15
N LEU A 95 -2.38 5.91 6.50
CA LEU A 95 -1.93 6.14 7.87
C LEU A 95 -2.28 7.52 8.40
N GLU A 96 -2.40 8.53 7.53
CA GLU A 96 -2.81 9.88 7.91
C GLU A 96 -4.26 9.90 8.44
N LEU A 97 -5.10 8.95 8.03
CA LEU A 97 -6.47 8.79 8.54
C LEU A 97 -6.52 8.43 10.04
N LYS A 98 -5.41 7.93 10.61
CA LYS A 98 -5.28 7.69 12.06
C LYS A 98 -5.43 8.98 12.87
N SER A 99 -5.06 10.14 12.32
CA SER A 99 -5.27 11.44 12.98
C SER A 99 -6.74 11.72 13.27
N TYR A 100 -7.65 11.16 12.45
CA TYR A 100 -9.09 11.23 12.64
C TYR A 100 -9.64 10.09 13.52
N GLY A 101 -8.78 9.18 14.00
CA GLY A 101 -9.20 7.99 14.74
C GLY A 101 -9.76 6.88 13.85
N VAL A 102 -9.43 6.88 12.56
CA VAL A 102 -9.79 5.84 11.59
C VAL A 102 -8.59 4.92 11.40
N THR A 103 -8.79 3.62 11.59
CA THR A 103 -7.75 2.60 11.41
C THR A 103 -8.27 1.40 10.64
N PHE A 104 -7.36 0.59 10.10
CA PHE A 104 -7.71 -0.61 9.33
C PHE A 104 -6.93 -1.81 9.85
N GLU A 105 -7.60 -2.95 9.97
CA GLU A 105 -7.03 -4.19 10.52
C GLU A 105 -5.81 -4.67 9.74
N GLN A 106 -5.82 -4.47 8.43
CA GLN A 106 -4.80 -4.93 7.49
C GLN A 106 -3.54 -4.03 7.48
N THR A 107 -3.55 -2.91 8.20
CA THR A 107 -2.42 -1.96 8.25
C THR A 107 -1.08 -2.61 8.64
N PRO A 108 -1.00 -3.48 9.67
CA PRO A 108 0.25 -4.14 10.05
C PRO A 108 0.76 -5.07 8.93
N TYR A 109 -0.15 -5.69 8.19
CA TYR A 109 0.19 -6.58 7.09
C TYR A 109 0.86 -5.83 5.94
N PHE A 110 0.27 -4.73 5.46
CA PHE A 110 0.89 -3.93 4.39
C PHE A 110 2.23 -3.34 4.79
N ARG A 111 2.40 -2.98 6.07
CA ARG A 111 3.71 -2.55 6.58
C ARG A 111 4.76 -3.65 6.41
N LYS A 112 4.41 -4.91 6.67
CA LYS A 112 5.30 -6.06 6.49
C LYS A 112 5.63 -6.28 5.02
N GLU A 113 4.64 -6.25 4.14
CA GLU A 113 4.86 -6.46 2.71
C GLU A 113 5.65 -5.34 2.04
N LEU A 114 5.35 -4.08 2.36
CA LEU A 114 6.16 -2.96 1.87
C LEU A 114 7.60 -3.03 2.36
N ARG A 115 7.86 -3.62 3.53
CA ARG A 115 9.24 -3.89 3.97
C ARG A 115 9.88 -4.99 3.11
N ARG A 116 9.18 -6.10 2.87
CA ARG A 116 9.66 -7.19 2.01
C ARG A 116 9.96 -6.73 0.58
N LEU A 117 9.04 -5.97 -0.03
CA LEU A 117 9.23 -5.38 -1.35
C LEU A 117 10.46 -4.48 -1.40
N ARG A 118 10.68 -3.66 -0.37
CA ARG A 118 11.86 -2.80 -0.29
C ARG A 118 13.16 -3.60 -0.28
N GLU A 119 13.23 -4.67 0.52
CA GLU A 119 14.44 -5.48 0.62
C GLU A 119 14.71 -6.23 -0.70
N ARG A 120 13.68 -6.81 -1.33
CA ARG A 120 13.81 -7.42 -2.68
C ARG A 120 14.32 -6.42 -3.73
N LEU A 121 13.81 -5.19 -3.72
CA LEU A 121 14.30 -4.13 -4.61
C LEU A 121 15.75 -3.70 -4.32
N LYS A 122 16.25 -3.87 -3.11
CA LYS A 122 17.68 -3.62 -2.84
C LYS A 122 18.54 -4.75 -3.38
N GLU A 123 18.11 -6.00 -3.20
CA GLU A 123 18.79 -7.18 -3.72
C GLU A 123 18.88 -7.13 -5.24
N GLU A 124 17.77 -6.91 -5.94
CA GLU A 124 17.74 -6.77 -7.40
C GLU A 124 18.66 -5.64 -7.90
N LYS A 125 18.68 -4.51 -7.18
CA LYS A 125 19.57 -3.39 -7.52
C LYS A 125 21.05 -3.75 -7.34
N ALA A 126 21.38 -4.50 -6.29
CA ALA A 126 22.75 -4.95 -6.03
C ALA A 126 23.21 -5.94 -7.10
N ILE A 127 22.35 -6.88 -7.50
CA ILE A 127 22.61 -7.83 -8.59
C ILE A 127 22.81 -7.10 -9.92
N ALA A 128 21.95 -6.13 -10.24
CA ALA A 128 22.11 -5.33 -11.45
C ALA A 128 23.44 -4.55 -11.46
N ALA A 129 23.87 -4.05 -10.30
CA ALA A 129 25.14 -3.35 -10.17
C ALA A 129 26.35 -4.29 -10.32
N SER A 130 26.30 -5.51 -9.76
CA SER A 130 27.38 -6.48 -9.90
C SER A 130 27.52 -6.98 -11.35
N VAL A 131 26.40 -7.32 -12.01
CA VAL A 131 26.41 -7.75 -13.42
C VAL A 131 26.97 -6.65 -14.34
N ALA A 132 26.63 -5.39 -14.07
CA ALA A 132 27.19 -4.26 -14.83
C ALA A 132 28.70 -4.09 -14.62
N ALA A 133 29.20 -4.31 -13.40
CA ALA A 133 30.62 -4.27 -13.10
C ALA A 133 31.39 -5.39 -13.81
N ASP A 134 30.89 -6.63 -13.72
CA ASP A 134 31.50 -7.80 -14.38
C ASP A 134 31.55 -7.61 -15.91
N THR A 135 30.49 -7.07 -16.49
CA THR A 135 30.42 -6.77 -17.93
C THR A 135 31.44 -5.69 -18.34
N ALA A 136 31.66 -4.68 -17.50
CA ALA A 136 32.65 -3.64 -17.76
C ALA A 136 34.09 -4.18 -17.66
N GLU A 137 34.36 -5.06 -16.70
CA GLU A 137 35.65 -5.74 -16.54
C GLU A 137 35.96 -6.66 -17.72
N GLN A 138 34.98 -7.45 -18.18
CA GLN A 138 35.15 -8.29 -19.38
C GLN A 138 35.43 -7.46 -20.65
N LYS A 139 34.73 -6.33 -20.84
CA LYS A 139 34.98 -5.43 -21.99
C LYS A 139 36.36 -4.78 -21.94
N THR A 140 36.83 -4.41 -20.76
CA THR A 140 38.18 -3.83 -20.58
C THR A 140 39.28 -4.87 -20.72
N ALA A 141 39.07 -6.12 -20.29
CA ALA A 141 39.97 -7.23 -20.53
C ALA A 141 40.08 -7.59 -22.02
N ALA A 142 38.97 -7.63 -22.74
CA ALA A 142 38.93 -7.92 -24.18
C ALA A 142 39.60 -6.85 -25.05
N HIS A 143 39.62 -5.59 -24.62
CA HIS A 143 40.32 -4.51 -25.35
C HIS A 143 41.85 -4.55 -25.14
N ARG A 144 42.35 -5.24 -24.11
CA ARG A 144 43.79 -5.32 -23.79
C ARG A 144 44.51 -6.50 -24.47
N GLN A 145 43.78 -7.35 -25.19
CA GLN A 145 44.32 -8.44 -26.02
C GLN A 145 44.41 -7.99 -27.48
#